data_AF-W9DDD8-F1
#
_entry.id   AF-W9DDD8-F1
#
_cell.length_a   1.000
_cell.length_b   1.000
_cell.length_c   1.000
_cell.angle_alpha   90.00
_cell.angle_beta   90.00
_cell.angle_gamma   90.00
#
_symmetry.space_group_name_H-M   'P 1'
#
loop_
_entity.id
_entity.type
_entity.pdbx_description
1 polymer ?
#
loop_
_entity_poly.entity_id
_entity_poly.type
_entity_poly.pdbx_seq_one_letter_code
_entity_poly.pdbx_strand_id
1 'polypeptide(L)'
;MSRAIHVFRSPDRFVAGTIGQPGDRTFYLQAVHETRIISVMLEKQQVQILADRIGALLDEIHRRFGTPIPPATDRVGDLSPLVMPVDAEFRVGTMGLGWDAESEAVVVELLAITEGEFDESVVLDDTDEGPDAVRVFLTTTAAREFAARSSKVISAGRQPCPLCSEPLDPEGHLCVRTNGYKRDAQLSKSIDFIDPEVFNSLAAQTDPSFLVDEDDDDPEDPDDEDPGTSGPSQA
;
A
#
# COMPACT_ATOMS: atom_id res chain seq x y z
N MET A 1 -25.87 1.55 -28.34
CA MET A 1 -26.03 2.92 -27.78
C MET A 1 -24.78 3.68 -28.16
N SER A 2 -24.86 4.96 -28.49
CA SER A 2 -23.68 5.81 -28.73
C SER A 2 -22.87 5.92 -27.44
N ARG A 3 -21.54 5.77 -27.50
CA ARG A 3 -20.67 5.86 -26.32
C ARG A 3 -20.58 7.27 -25.76
N ALA A 4 -20.37 7.41 -24.45
CA ALA A 4 -20.10 8.68 -23.81
C ALA A 4 -18.58 8.91 -23.65
N ILE A 5 -18.06 10.01 -24.21
CA ILE A 5 -16.64 10.40 -24.06
C ILE A 5 -16.54 11.67 -23.23
N HIS A 6 -15.97 11.57 -22.03
CA HIS A 6 -15.75 12.69 -21.13
C HIS A 6 -14.34 13.26 -21.33
N VAL A 7 -14.23 14.36 -22.05
CA VAL A 7 -12.94 15.03 -22.30
C VAL A 7 -12.68 16.16 -21.30
N PHE A 8 -11.48 16.16 -20.71
CA PHE A 8 -10.95 17.19 -19.81
C PHE A 8 -9.60 17.69 -20.35
N ARG A 9 -9.59 18.87 -20.97
CA ARG A 9 -8.35 19.44 -21.55
C ARG A 9 -7.48 20.18 -20.53
N SER A 10 -8.10 20.71 -19.48
CA SER A 10 -7.44 21.49 -18.44
C SER A 10 -8.13 21.23 -17.10
N PRO A 11 -8.07 19.99 -16.58
CA PRO A 11 -8.67 19.68 -15.29
C PRO A 11 -7.99 20.51 -14.18
N ASP A 12 -8.79 21.02 -13.26
CA ASP A 12 -8.27 21.68 -12.05
C ASP A 12 -7.64 20.65 -11.10
N ARG A 13 -8.15 19.41 -11.15
CA ARG A 13 -7.69 18.32 -10.31
C ARG A 13 -7.88 16.98 -10.98
N PHE A 14 -6.82 16.18 -11.01
CA PHE A 14 -6.87 14.79 -11.43
C PHE A 14 -6.13 13.94 -10.39
N VAL A 15 -6.87 13.10 -9.65
CA VAL A 15 -6.33 12.41 -8.48
C VAL A 15 -6.83 10.99 -8.35
N ALA A 16 -5.97 10.11 -7.84
CA ALA A 16 -6.37 8.83 -7.28
C ALA A 16 -6.75 8.98 -5.81
N GLY A 17 -7.78 8.25 -5.41
CA GLY A 17 -8.23 8.14 -4.02
C GLY A 17 -8.83 6.78 -3.74
N THR A 18 -9.09 6.53 -2.45
CA THR A 18 -9.73 5.28 -2.00
C THR A 18 -10.83 5.58 -0.99
N ILE A 19 -11.85 4.73 -0.98
CA ILE A 19 -12.92 4.72 0.02
C ILE A 19 -12.98 3.30 0.61
N GLY A 20 -13.18 3.20 1.93
CA GLY A 20 -13.28 1.93 2.64
C GLY A 20 -12.13 1.69 3.63
N GLN A 21 -12.18 0.54 4.30
CA GLN A 21 -11.21 0.15 5.33
C GLN A 21 -9.94 -0.46 4.72
N PRO A 22 -8.77 -0.36 5.38
CA PRO A 22 -7.55 -1.02 4.90
C PRO A 22 -7.74 -2.55 4.73
N GLY A 23 -7.78 -3.02 3.48
CA GLY A 23 -8.05 -4.41 3.11
C GLY A 23 -9.29 -4.58 2.23
N ASP A 24 -10.24 -3.66 2.35
CA ASP A 24 -11.48 -3.61 1.57
C ASP A 24 -11.68 -2.17 1.04
N ARG A 25 -10.68 -1.69 0.29
CA ARG A 25 -10.69 -0.35 -0.31
C ARG A 25 -11.08 -0.44 -1.77
N THR A 26 -12.03 0.39 -2.17
CA THR A 26 -12.30 0.65 -3.58
C THR A 26 -11.48 1.86 -4.04
N PHE A 27 -10.80 1.72 -5.18
CA PHE A 27 -10.00 2.79 -5.77
C PHE A 27 -10.82 3.56 -6.80
N TYR A 28 -10.67 4.88 -6.79
CA TYR A 28 -11.32 5.77 -7.73
C TYR A 28 -10.29 6.74 -8.32
N LEU A 29 -10.46 7.07 -9.60
CA LEU A 29 -9.86 8.24 -10.21
C LEU A 29 -10.92 9.32 -10.36
N GLN A 30 -10.58 10.53 -9.98
CA GLN A 30 -11.48 11.68 -10.07
C GLN A 30 -10.84 12.78 -10.91
N ALA A 31 -11.54 13.21 -11.95
CA ALA A 31 -11.24 14.39 -12.74
C ALA A 31 -12.23 15.50 -12.38
N VAL A 32 -11.72 16.66 -12.00
CA VAL A 32 -12.51 17.84 -11.64
C VAL A 32 -12.13 18.99 -12.55
N HIS A 33 -13.14 19.65 -13.10
CA HIS A 33 -12.99 20.93 -13.77
C HIS A 33 -14.22 21.80 -13.48
N GLU A 34 -14.00 22.89 -12.75
CA GLU A 34 -15.02 23.79 -12.22
C GLU A 34 -16.10 23.02 -11.44
N THR A 35 -17.32 22.91 -11.99
CA THR A 35 -18.43 22.18 -11.39
C THR A 35 -18.58 20.75 -11.93
N ARG A 36 -17.79 20.36 -12.94
CA ARG A 36 -17.84 19.04 -13.55
C ARG A 36 -16.88 18.11 -12.84
N ILE A 37 -17.44 17.08 -12.22
CA ILE A 37 -16.68 16.04 -11.52
C ILE A 37 -17.05 14.72 -12.17
N ILE A 38 -16.05 13.96 -12.60
CA ILE A 38 -16.23 12.59 -13.09
C ILE A 38 -15.37 11.69 -12.23
N SER A 39 -15.97 10.64 -11.70
CA SER A 39 -15.27 9.60 -10.94
C SER A 39 -15.42 8.27 -11.66
N VAL A 40 -14.33 7.53 -11.79
CA VAL A 40 -14.32 6.18 -12.37
C VAL A 40 -13.68 5.23 -11.37
N MET A 41 -14.13 3.98 -11.37
CA MET A 41 -13.65 2.94 -10.45
C MET A 41 -12.55 2.11 -11.10
N LEU A 42 -11.47 1.85 -10.37
CA LEU A 42 -10.32 1.08 -10.83
C LEU A 42 -9.90 0.02 -9.81
N GLU A 43 -9.12 -0.94 -10.28
CA GLU A 43 -8.39 -1.86 -9.42
C GLU A 43 -7.10 -1.23 -8.92
N LYS A 44 -6.61 -1.71 -7.76
CA LYS A 44 -5.34 -1.26 -7.17
C LYS A 44 -4.18 -1.39 -8.16
N GLN A 45 -4.11 -2.52 -8.87
CA GLN A 45 -3.04 -2.78 -9.84
C GLN A 45 -3.10 -1.80 -11.02
N GLN A 46 -4.29 -1.45 -11.50
CA GLN A 46 -4.46 -0.48 -12.58
C GLN A 46 -3.95 0.91 -12.17
N VAL A 47 -4.29 1.39 -10.96
CA VAL A 47 -3.79 2.68 -10.45
C VAL A 47 -2.27 2.67 -10.32
N GLN A 48 -1.69 1.56 -9.87
CA GLN A 48 -0.24 1.40 -9.77
C GLN A 48 0.44 1.46 -11.14
N ILE A 49 -0.05 0.67 -12.10
CA ILE A 49 0.48 0.66 -13.48
C ILE A 49 0.40 2.05 -14.09
N LEU A 50 -0.73 2.76 -13.92
CA LEU A 50 -0.90 4.10 -14.46
C LEU A 50 0.12 5.09 -13.88
N ALA A 51 0.31 5.08 -12.55
CA ALA A 51 1.28 5.95 -11.88
C ALA A 51 2.72 5.69 -12.37
N ASP A 52 3.12 4.42 -12.44
CA ASP A 52 4.44 4.01 -12.88
C ASP A 52 4.69 4.37 -14.35
N ARG A 53 3.69 4.13 -15.22
CA ARG A 53 3.77 4.43 -16.65
C ARG A 53 3.82 5.92 -16.94
N ILE A 54 3.08 6.75 -16.20
CA ILE A 54 3.17 8.21 -16.30
C ILE A 54 4.59 8.68 -15.94
N GLY A 55 5.15 8.17 -14.84
CA GLY A 55 6.52 8.51 -14.44
C GLY A 55 7.55 8.16 -15.53
N ALA A 56 7.47 6.93 -16.05
CA ALA A 56 8.36 6.46 -17.12
C ALA A 56 8.21 7.28 -18.41
N LEU A 57 6.98 7.60 -18.82
CA LEU A 57 6.70 8.40 -20.01
C LEU A 57 7.33 9.79 -19.89
N LEU A 58 7.13 10.45 -18.75
CA LEU A 58 7.74 11.76 -18.49
C LEU A 58 9.28 11.67 -18.63
N ASP A 59 9.92 10.72 -17.95
CA ASP A 59 11.37 10.59 -18.01
C ASP A 59 11.89 10.30 -19.44
N GLU A 60 11.13 9.55 -20.24
CA GLU A 60 11.42 9.31 -21.66
C GLU A 60 11.29 10.58 -22.52
N ILE A 61 10.24 11.38 -22.31
CA ILE A 61 10.02 12.66 -22.99
C ILE A 61 11.17 13.62 -22.69
N HIS A 62 11.56 13.76 -21.41
CA HIS A 62 12.68 14.61 -21.02
C HIS A 62 13.98 14.19 -21.72
N ARG A 63 14.25 12.88 -21.79
CA ARG A 63 15.45 12.35 -22.46
C ARG A 63 15.44 12.58 -23.98
N ARG A 64 14.29 12.44 -24.64
CA ARG A 64 14.19 12.53 -26.11
C ARG A 64 14.06 13.96 -26.63
N PHE A 65 13.24 14.77 -25.96
CA PHE A 65 12.84 16.10 -26.45
C PHE A 65 13.41 17.24 -25.62
N GLY A 66 14.03 16.96 -24.47
CA GLY A 66 14.56 18.00 -23.58
C GLY A 66 13.48 18.82 -22.88
N THR A 67 12.21 18.38 -22.95
CA THR A 67 11.08 19.06 -22.29
C THR A 67 11.37 19.25 -20.81
N PRO A 68 11.12 20.44 -20.24
CA PRO A 68 11.30 20.67 -18.82
C PRO A 68 10.26 19.87 -18.04
N ILE A 69 10.73 18.89 -17.26
CA ILE A 69 9.88 18.07 -16.41
C ILE A 69 10.34 18.25 -14.96
N PRO A 70 9.42 18.50 -14.02
CA PRO A 70 9.76 18.55 -12.61
C PRO A 70 10.48 17.28 -12.16
N PRO A 71 11.47 17.36 -11.25
CA PRO A 71 12.13 16.17 -10.74
C PRO A 71 11.11 15.24 -10.05
N ALA A 72 11.38 13.93 -10.07
CA ALA A 72 10.61 12.99 -9.28
C ALA A 72 10.69 13.39 -7.79
N THR A 73 9.55 13.35 -7.10
CA THR A 73 9.49 13.69 -5.67
C THR A 73 8.44 12.84 -4.97
N ASP A 74 8.75 12.44 -3.74
CA ASP A 74 7.80 11.78 -2.84
C ASP A 74 6.92 12.80 -2.08
N ARG A 75 7.19 14.09 -2.27
CA ARG A 75 6.43 15.17 -1.64
C ARG A 75 5.17 15.43 -2.43
N VAL A 76 4.05 14.97 -1.89
CA VAL A 76 2.72 15.20 -2.46
C VAL A 76 2.19 16.56 -1.98
N GLY A 77 1.90 17.46 -2.92
CA GLY A 77 1.36 18.79 -2.63
C GLY A 77 -0.11 18.76 -2.20
N ASP A 78 -0.97 18.07 -2.95
CA ASP A 78 -2.39 17.91 -2.61
C ASP A 78 -2.63 16.61 -1.84
N LEU A 79 -3.07 16.72 -0.59
CA LEU A 79 -3.52 15.61 0.27
C LEU A 79 -5.03 15.65 0.55
N SER A 80 -5.76 16.54 -0.09
CA SER A 80 -7.21 16.69 0.12
C SER A 80 -7.94 15.39 -0.28
N PRO A 81 -9.05 15.03 0.40
CA PRO A 81 -9.81 13.84 0.05
C PRO A 81 -10.44 13.94 -1.35
N LEU A 82 -11.07 12.85 -1.81
CA LEU A 82 -11.95 12.89 -2.98
C LEU A 82 -13.13 13.84 -2.70
N VAL A 83 -13.62 14.51 -3.73
CA VAL A 83 -14.84 15.31 -3.61
C VAL A 83 -16.03 14.38 -3.46
N MET A 84 -16.85 14.62 -2.45
CA MET A 84 -18.03 13.81 -2.12
C MET A 84 -19.31 14.46 -2.68
N PRO A 85 -20.30 13.68 -3.13
CA PRO A 85 -20.33 12.21 -3.20
C PRO A 85 -19.44 11.66 -4.32
N VAL A 86 -18.93 10.44 -4.14
CA VAL A 86 -18.17 9.72 -5.17
C VAL A 86 -19.09 8.69 -5.80
N ASP A 87 -19.71 9.08 -6.90
CA ASP A 87 -20.51 8.22 -7.76
C ASP A 87 -19.66 7.83 -8.96
N ALA A 88 -19.41 6.53 -9.13
CA ALA A 88 -18.61 6.04 -10.26
C ALA A 88 -19.48 5.92 -11.51
N GLU A 89 -19.05 6.57 -12.59
CA GLU A 89 -19.68 6.45 -13.91
C GLU A 89 -19.56 5.02 -14.45
N PHE A 90 -18.36 4.44 -14.36
CA PHE A 90 -18.08 3.08 -14.79
C PHE A 90 -16.83 2.50 -14.12
N ARG A 91 -16.63 1.18 -14.30
CA ARG A 91 -15.40 0.47 -13.95
C ARG A 91 -14.45 0.48 -15.15
N VAL A 92 -13.21 0.89 -14.96
CA VAL A 92 -12.20 0.94 -16.03
C VAL A 92 -11.74 -0.48 -16.37
N GLY A 93 -11.75 -0.81 -17.66
CA GLY A 93 -11.15 -2.03 -18.20
C GLY A 93 -9.77 -1.76 -18.79
N THR A 94 -9.71 -0.85 -19.76
CA THR A 94 -8.50 -0.53 -20.54
C THR A 94 -8.03 0.88 -20.25
N MET A 95 -6.71 1.09 -20.19
CA MET A 95 -6.10 2.40 -19.98
C MET A 95 -5.10 2.69 -21.10
N GLY A 96 -5.29 3.84 -21.76
CA GLY A 96 -4.36 4.42 -22.72
C GLY A 96 -3.51 5.52 -22.08
N LEU A 97 -2.26 5.62 -22.49
CA LEU A 97 -1.37 6.71 -22.10
C LEU A 97 -0.60 7.18 -23.33
N GLY A 98 -0.60 8.49 -23.57
CA GLY A 98 0.06 9.13 -24.70
C GLY A 98 0.71 10.46 -24.34
N TRP A 99 1.52 10.96 -25.26
CA TRP A 99 2.10 12.30 -25.22
C TRP A 99 1.64 13.07 -26.45
N ASP A 100 1.04 14.23 -26.22
CA ASP A 100 0.73 15.19 -27.27
C ASP A 100 1.85 16.24 -27.33
N ALA A 101 2.62 16.22 -28.41
CA ALA A 101 3.72 17.14 -28.63
C ALA A 101 3.28 18.55 -29.02
N GLU A 102 2.07 18.73 -29.54
CA GLU A 102 1.55 20.05 -29.92
C GLU A 102 1.11 20.84 -28.67
N SER A 103 0.43 20.17 -27.74
CA SER A 103 -0.03 20.79 -26.49
C SER A 103 0.91 20.59 -25.29
N GLU A 104 2.03 19.89 -25.48
CA GLU A 104 2.97 19.49 -24.42
C GLU A 104 2.26 18.84 -23.21
N ALA A 105 1.29 17.97 -23.49
CA ALA A 105 0.43 17.36 -22.49
C ALA A 105 0.51 15.84 -22.49
N VAL A 106 0.45 15.26 -21.30
CA VAL A 106 0.23 13.82 -21.12
C VAL A 106 -1.26 13.54 -21.29
N VAL A 107 -1.60 12.64 -22.21
CA VAL A 107 -2.98 12.22 -22.47
C VAL A 107 -3.22 10.91 -21.76
N VAL A 108 -4.15 10.90 -20.81
CA VAL A 108 -4.61 9.70 -20.11
C VAL A 108 -6.00 9.36 -20.62
N GLU A 109 -6.20 8.13 -21.07
CA GLU A 109 -7.50 7.65 -21.52
C GLU A 109 -7.91 6.41 -20.73
N LEU A 110 -9.15 6.40 -20.25
CA LEU A 110 -9.70 5.34 -19.43
C LEU A 110 -10.98 4.86 -20.09
N LEU A 111 -11.02 3.59 -20.51
CA LEU A 111 -12.16 2.99 -21.19
C LEU A 111 -12.91 2.06 -20.22
N ALA A 112 -14.24 2.08 -20.27
CA ALA A 112 -15.08 1.21 -19.48
C ALA A 112 -14.83 -0.26 -19.81
N ILE A 113 -14.94 -1.12 -18.80
CA ILE A 113 -14.89 -2.56 -18.99
C ILE A 113 -16.14 -3.01 -19.76
N THR A 114 -15.92 -3.91 -20.72
CA THR A 114 -16.96 -4.51 -21.56
C THR A 114 -16.75 -6.01 -21.65
N GLU A 115 -17.82 -6.78 -21.87
CA GLU A 115 -17.77 -8.25 -21.92
C GLU A 115 -17.15 -8.81 -23.22
N GLY A 116 -16.90 -7.96 -24.24
CA GLY A 116 -16.22 -8.33 -25.48
C GLY A 116 -14.73 -7.98 -25.48
N GLU A 117 -13.91 -8.80 -26.15
CA GLU A 117 -12.52 -8.44 -26.48
C GLU A 117 -12.52 -7.24 -27.43
N PHE A 118 -11.94 -6.12 -27.00
CA PHE A 118 -11.65 -4.99 -27.89
C PHE A 118 -10.18 -5.01 -28.24
N ASP A 119 -9.90 -4.76 -29.52
CA ASP A 119 -8.55 -4.59 -30.03
C ASP A 119 -7.94 -3.30 -29.45
N GLU A 120 -6.63 -3.33 -29.15
CA GLU A 120 -5.90 -2.16 -28.63
C GLU A 120 -5.97 -0.95 -29.58
N SER A 121 -6.32 -1.19 -30.85
CA SER A 121 -6.52 -0.18 -31.89
C SER A 121 -7.67 0.80 -31.63
N VAL A 122 -8.58 0.50 -30.70
CA VAL A 122 -9.69 1.40 -30.32
C VAL A 122 -9.25 2.46 -29.29
N VAL A 123 -8.12 2.23 -28.63
CA VAL A 123 -7.55 3.20 -27.69
C VAL A 123 -7.02 4.39 -28.50
N LEU A 124 -7.49 5.60 -28.17
CA LEU A 124 -7.28 6.85 -28.89
C LEU A 124 -8.01 6.98 -30.25
N ASP A 125 -8.93 6.07 -30.58
CA ASP A 125 -9.85 6.24 -31.71
C ASP A 125 -11.14 6.95 -31.24
N ASP A 126 -11.60 7.95 -32.01
CA ASP A 126 -12.77 8.80 -31.72
C ASP A 126 -14.05 8.31 -32.43
N THR A 127 -14.08 7.07 -32.92
CA THR A 127 -15.27 6.45 -33.53
C THR A 127 -16.48 6.42 -32.59
N ASP A 128 -17.70 6.49 -33.13
CA ASP A 128 -18.93 6.51 -32.31
C ASP A 128 -19.28 5.14 -31.69
N GLU A 129 -18.58 4.07 -32.10
CA GLU A 129 -18.68 2.71 -31.55
C GLU A 129 -17.54 2.46 -30.56
N GLY A 130 -17.89 2.12 -29.32
CA GLY A 130 -16.92 1.73 -28.31
C GLY A 130 -17.47 1.80 -26.89
N PRO A 131 -16.65 1.48 -25.88
CA PRO A 131 -17.01 1.67 -24.48
C PRO A 131 -17.00 3.16 -24.10
N ASP A 132 -17.69 3.50 -23.01
CA ASP A 132 -17.61 4.83 -22.42
C ASP A 132 -16.16 5.14 -22.01
N ALA A 133 -15.74 6.39 -22.18
CA ALA A 133 -14.35 6.77 -21.99
C ALA A 133 -14.20 8.11 -21.25
N VAL A 134 -13.12 8.23 -20.48
CA VAL A 134 -12.66 9.50 -19.91
C VAL A 134 -11.28 9.79 -20.47
N ARG A 135 -11.13 10.95 -21.13
CA ARG A 135 -9.85 11.43 -21.67
C ARG A 135 -9.42 12.69 -20.95
N VAL A 136 -8.25 12.66 -20.35
CA VAL A 136 -7.71 13.75 -19.52
C VAL A 136 -6.35 14.17 -20.06
N PHE A 137 -6.19 15.47 -20.30
CA PHE A 137 -4.93 16.09 -20.68
C PHE A 137 -4.30 16.70 -19.44
N LEU A 138 -3.07 16.31 -19.13
CA LEU A 138 -2.34 16.74 -17.94
C LEU A 138 -1.07 17.47 -18.36
N THR A 139 -0.79 18.58 -17.68
CA THR A 139 0.54 19.19 -17.76
C THR A 139 1.58 18.23 -17.18
N THR A 140 2.84 18.39 -17.57
CA THR A 140 3.95 17.58 -17.01
C THR A 140 4.03 17.65 -15.49
N THR A 141 3.66 18.80 -14.91
CA THR A 141 3.60 19.00 -13.46
C THR A 141 2.44 18.23 -12.83
N ALA A 142 1.22 18.38 -13.36
CA ALA A 142 0.06 17.66 -12.86
C ALA A 142 0.23 16.14 -12.98
N ALA A 143 0.82 15.67 -14.08
CA ALA A 143 1.13 14.25 -14.28
C ALA A 143 2.15 13.73 -13.24
N ARG A 144 3.19 14.50 -12.92
CA ARG A 144 4.18 14.15 -11.89
C ARG A 144 3.56 14.10 -10.49
N GLU A 145 2.74 15.10 -10.16
CA GLU A 145 2.01 15.14 -8.88
C GLU A 145 1.01 13.99 -8.75
N PHE A 146 0.31 13.65 -9.84
CA PHE A 146 -0.59 12.52 -9.90
C PHE A 146 0.13 11.20 -9.61
N ALA A 147 1.28 10.96 -10.24
CA ALA A 147 2.08 9.75 -10.03
C ALA A 147 2.54 9.64 -8.56
N ALA A 148 3.11 10.71 -8.01
CA ALA A 148 3.57 10.75 -6.62
C ALA A 148 2.42 10.51 -5.63
N ARG A 149 1.27 11.17 -5.84
CA ARG A 149 0.08 10.99 -5.00
C ARG A 149 -0.46 9.57 -5.09
N SER A 150 -0.57 9.02 -6.29
CA SER A 150 -1.11 7.68 -6.51
C SER A 150 -0.27 6.62 -5.79
N SER A 151 1.06 6.69 -5.91
CA SER A 151 1.98 5.80 -5.17
C SER A 151 1.80 5.92 -3.66
N LYS A 152 1.54 7.12 -3.14
CA LYS A 152 1.25 7.33 -1.72
C LYS A 152 -0.10 6.74 -1.30
N VAL A 153 -1.15 6.88 -2.11
CA VAL A 153 -2.48 6.31 -1.82
C VAL A 153 -2.44 4.77 -1.84
N ILE A 154 -1.70 4.18 -2.78
CA ILE A 154 -1.52 2.73 -2.88
C ILE A 154 -0.72 2.18 -1.69
N SER A 155 0.35 2.88 -1.29
CA SER A 155 1.20 2.48 -0.17
C SER A 155 0.60 2.78 1.20
N ALA A 156 -0.39 3.67 1.30
CA ALA A 156 -1.16 3.93 2.52
C ALA A 156 -2.04 2.74 2.98
N GLY A 157 -1.87 1.56 2.38
CA GLY A 157 -2.40 0.30 2.88
C GLY A 157 -1.60 -0.23 4.07
N ARG A 158 -1.87 -1.49 4.43
CA ARG A 158 -1.11 -2.21 5.45
C ARG A 158 0.37 -2.30 5.03
N GLN A 159 1.30 -2.02 5.95
CA GLN A 159 2.73 -2.15 5.64
C GLN A 159 3.02 -3.59 5.19
N PRO A 160 3.83 -3.80 4.13
CA PRO A 160 4.23 -5.14 3.74
C PRO A 160 5.11 -5.75 4.83
N CYS A 161 4.94 -7.05 5.08
CA CYS A 161 5.80 -7.79 5.97
C CYS A 161 7.25 -7.72 5.44
N PRO A 162 8.25 -7.30 6.25
CA PRO A 162 9.64 -7.20 5.80
C PRO A 162 10.25 -8.56 5.44
N LEU A 163 9.61 -9.66 5.86
CA LEU A 163 10.05 -11.00 5.58
C LEU A 163 9.38 -11.54 4.30
N CYS A 164 8.04 -11.54 4.20
CA CYS A 164 7.34 -12.22 3.09
C CYS A 164 6.59 -11.29 2.13
N SER A 165 6.70 -9.98 2.28
CA SER A 165 6.04 -8.95 1.44
C SER A 165 4.51 -8.96 1.42
N GLU A 166 3.85 -9.87 2.13
CA GLU A 166 2.40 -9.88 2.33
C GLU A 166 1.95 -8.76 3.29
N PRO A 167 0.72 -8.21 3.14
CA PRO A 167 0.24 -7.12 3.98
C PRO A 167 0.11 -7.49 5.47
N LEU A 168 0.59 -6.63 6.36
CA LEU A 168 0.49 -6.82 7.81
C LEU A 168 -0.94 -6.55 8.32
N ASP A 169 -1.63 -7.56 8.86
CA ASP A 169 -2.93 -7.38 9.51
C ASP A 169 -2.77 -6.73 10.91
N PRO A 170 -3.60 -5.74 11.30
CA PRO A 170 -3.68 -5.26 12.67
C PRO A 170 -3.93 -6.37 13.72
N GLU A 171 -4.63 -7.46 13.38
CA GLU A 171 -4.82 -8.62 14.28
C GLU A 171 -3.58 -9.55 14.34
N GLY A 172 -2.61 -9.30 13.46
CA GLY A 172 -1.36 -10.02 13.35
C GLY A 172 -1.23 -10.76 12.03
N HIS A 173 -0.03 -10.72 11.46
CA HIS A 173 0.28 -11.35 10.18
C HIS A 173 0.94 -12.72 10.37
N LEU A 174 0.39 -13.75 9.71
CA LEU A 174 1.00 -15.08 9.68
C LEU A 174 2.04 -15.14 8.55
N CYS A 175 3.31 -14.88 8.90
CA CYS A 175 4.37 -14.86 7.91
C CYS A 175 4.73 -16.30 7.49
N VAL A 176 4.53 -16.61 6.20
CA VAL A 176 4.91 -17.91 5.61
C VAL A 176 6.41 -18.20 5.74
N ARG A 177 7.25 -17.16 5.74
CA ARG A 177 8.72 -17.31 5.90
C ARG A 177 9.14 -17.63 7.32
N THR A 178 8.32 -17.33 8.32
CA THR A 178 8.55 -17.73 9.71
C THR A 178 7.61 -18.85 10.17
N ASN A 179 6.85 -19.46 9.25
CA ASN A 179 5.76 -20.39 9.58
C ASN A 179 4.83 -19.86 10.69
N GLY A 180 4.57 -18.54 10.70
CA GLY A 180 3.72 -17.90 11.70
C GLY A 180 4.37 -17.66 13.08
N TYR A 181 5.67 -17.92 13.24
CA TYR A 181 6.38 -17.67 14.50
C TYR A 181 6.37 -16.16 14.86
N LYS A 182 5.82 -15.83 16.04
CA LYS A 182 5.76 -14.49 16.63
C LYS A 182 6.70 -14.45 17.84
N ARG A 183 7.75 -13.60 17.82
CA ARG A 183 8.73 -13.47 18.94
C ARG A 183 8.12 -12.94 20.23
N ASP A 184 7.11 -12.06 20.12
CA ASP A 184 6.41 -11.47 21.27
C ASP A 184 5.07 -12.14 21.56
N ALA A 185 4.84 -13.36 21.03
CA ALA A 185 3.69 -14.13 21.47
C ALA A 185 3.90 -14.51 22.94
N GLN A 186 3.25 -13.78 23.84
CA GLN A 186 2.99 -14.27 25.19
C GLN A 186 2.05 -15.45 25.05
N LEU A 187 2.61 -16.63 24.86
CA LEU A 187 1.89 -17.88 25.01
C LEU A 187 1.35 -17.87 26.44
N SER A 188 0.03 -17.83 26.59
CA SER A 188 -0.59 -18.06 27.89
C SER A 188 -0.04 -19.38 28.41
N LYS A 189 0.60 -19.37 29.59
CA LYS A 189 0.96 -20.59 30.32
C LYS A 189 -0.30 -21.28 30.87
N SER A 190 -1.34 -21.40 30.05
CA SER A 190 -2.58 -22.07 30.41
C SER A 190 -2.29 -23.56 30.42
N ILE A 191 -1.98 -24.06 31.62
CA ILE A 191 -1.99 -25.47 31.98
C ILE A 191 -3.38 -26.11 31.82
N ASP A 192 -4.41 -25.33 31.49
CA ASP A 192 -5.78 -25.80 31.26
C ASP A 192 -5.91 -26.81 30.10
N PHE A 193 -4.91 -26.89 29.21
CA PHE A 193 -4.87 -27.87 28.12
C PHE A 193 -4.03 -29.12 28.45
N ILE A 194 -3.39 -29.16 29.61
CA ILE A 194 -2.63 -30.32 30.09
C ILE A 194 -3.61 -31.19 30.89
N ASP A 195 -3.99 -32.34 30.33
CA ASP A 195 -4.75 -33.33 31.06
C ASP A 195 -3.92 -33.83 32.27
N PRO A 196 -4.40 -33.63 33.51
CA PRO A 196 -3.65 -34.02 34.71
C PRO A 196 -3.32 -35.50 34.77
N GLU A 197 -4.15 -36.37 34.19
CA GLU A 197 -3.91 -37.82 34.18
C GLU A 197 -2.78 -38.19 33.21
N VAL A 198 -2.72 -37.53 32.05
CA VAL A 198 -1.64 -37.70 31.07
C VAL A 198 -0.32 -37.22 31.66
N PHE A 199 -0.31 -36.05 32.30
CA PHE A 199 0.88 -35.50 32.96
C PHE A 199 1.40 -36.42 34.08
N ASN A 200 0.50 -36.91 34.94
CA ASN A 200 0.86 -37.84 36.01
C ASN A 200 1.35 -39.19 35.47
N SER A 201 0.78 -39.70 34.37
CA SER A 201 1.26 -40.95 33.75
C SER A 201 2.68 -40.83 33.17
N LEU A 202 3.04 -39.64 32.68
CA LEU A 202 4.38 -39.34 32.15
C LEU A 202 5.39 -39.14 33.28
N ALA A 203 5.02 -38.43 34.34
CA ALA A 203 5.85 -38.29 35.54
C ALA A 203 6.11 -39.65 36.21
N ALA A 204 5.12 -40.54 36.24
CA ALA A 204 5.26 -41.91 36.75
C ALA A 204 6.13 -42.82 35.85
N GLN A 205 6.39 -42.43 34.61
CA GLN A 205 7.25 -43.14 33.65
C GLN A 205 8.66 -42.55 33.57
N THR A 206 9.02 -41.64 34.46
CA THR A 206 10.37 -41.05 34.47
C THR A 206 11.38 -42.15 34.76
N ASP A 207 12.08 -42.57 33.70
CA ASP A 207 13.20 -43.50 33.79
C ASP A 207 14.28 -42.84 34.67
N PRO A 208 14.66 -43.44 35.81
CA PRO A 208 15.60 -42.84 36.76
C PRO A 208 16.99 -42.59 36.17
N SER A 209 17.25 -43.04 34.94
CA SER A 209 18.45 -42.71 34.17
C SER A 209 18.54 -41.25 33.70
N PHE A 210 17.47 -40.46 33.81
CA PHE A 210 17.44 -39.02 33.48
C PHE A 210 17.48 -38.10 34.71
N LEU A 211 17.66 -38.64 35.91
CA LEU A 211 17.93 -37.83 37.10
C LEU A 211 19.37 -37.33 37.01
N VAL A 212 19.54 -36.02 36.84
CA VAL A 212 20.80 -35.34 37.11
C VAL A 212 20.82 -35.14 38.63
N ASP A 213 21.79 -35.73 39.32
CA ASP A 213 22.00 -35.49 40.74
C ASP A 213 22.25 -34.00 40.96
N GLU A 214 21.28 -33.30 41.55
CA GLU A 214 21.49 -32.00 42.21
C GLU A 214 22.21 -32.29 43.54
N ASP A 215 23.50 -32.58 43.46
CA ASP A 215 24.40 -32.37 44.59
C ASP A 215 24.56 -30.85 44.76
N ASP A 216 23.74 -30.31 45.67
CA ASP A 216 23.96 -29.05 46.38
C ASP A 216 25.36 -29.08 47.04
N ASP A 217 26.28 -28.28 46.52
CA ASP A 217 27.48 -27.84 47.23
C ASP A 217 27.61 -26.32 47.00
N ASP A 218 26.69 -25.57 47.63
CA ASP A 218 26.81 -24.12 47.80
C ASP A 218 27.47 -23.88 49.17
N PRO A 219 28.77 -23.53 49.25
CA PRO A 219 29.34 -23.10 50.51
C PRO A 219 28.84 -21.69 50.81
N GLU A 220 28.10 -21.56 51.92
CA GLU A 220 27.75 -20.29 52.55
C GLU A 220 29.01 -19.39 52.64
N ASP A 221 28.93 -18.18 52.08
CA ASP A 221 29.88 -17.09 52.29
C ASP A 221 29.32 -16.20 53.41
N PRO A 222 29.76 -16.34 54.68
CA PRO A 222 29.60 -15.30 55.68
C PRO A 222 30.90 -14.50 55.70
N ASP A 223 30.89 -13.28 55.16
CA ASP A 223 31.64 -12.12 55.68
C ASP A 223 31.59 -10.98 54.66
N ASP A 224 30.55 -10.16 54.72
CA ASP A 224 30.64 -8.75 54.29
C ASP A 224 30.26 -7.87 55.49
N GLU A 225 31.21 -7.74 56.42
CA GLU A 225 31.24 -6.68 57.41
C GLU A 225 31.47 -5.33 56.70
N ASP A 226 30.49 -4.43 56.78
CA ASP A 226 30.67 -3.01 56.55
C ASP A 226 31.55 -2.41 57.67
N PRO A 227 32.59 -1.66 57.31
CA PRO A 227 32.73 -0.39 58.00
C PRO A 227 33.08 0.76 57.06
N GLY A 228 32.26 1.80 57.09
CA GLY A 228 32.81 3.15 57.21
C GLY A 228 32.03 4.27 56.53
N THR A 229 30.96 4.74 57.18
CA THR A 229 30.61 6.16 57.08
C THR A 229 31.74 7.03 57.62
N SER A 230 32.22 8.00 56.82
CA SER A 230 32.75 9.29 57.29
C SER A 230 32.85 10.27 56.11
N GLY A 231 31.92 11.24 56.03
CA GLY A 231 32.25 12.56 55.43
C GLY A 231 33.25 13.32 56.33
N PRO A 232 33.69 14.56 56.01
CA PRO A 232 32.79 15.65 55.61
C PRO A 232 33.34 16.76 54.68
N SER A 233 32.43 17.65 54.27
CA SER A 233 32.52 19.13 54.20
C SER A 233 33.60 19.88 53.41
N GLN A 234 33.12 20.61 52.39
CA GLN A 234 33.37 22.01 51.98
C GLN A 234 34.79 22.63 52.01
N ALA A 235 35.21 23.16 50.86
CA ALA A 235 35.43 24.60 50.62
C ALA A 235 35.44 24.89 49.11
#